data_AF-A0A820FTT2-F1
#
_entry.id   AF-A0A820FTT2-F1
#
_cell.length_a   1.000
_cell.length_b   1.000
_cell.length_c   1.000
_cell.angle_alpha   90.00
_cell.angle_beta   90.00
_cell.angle_gamma   90.00
#
_symmetry.space_group_name_H-M   'P 1'
#
loop_
_entity.id
_entity.type
_entity.pdbx_description
1 polymer ?
#
loop_
_entity_poly.entity_id
_entity_poly.type
_entity_poly.pdbx_seq_one_letter_code
_entity_poly.pdbx_strand_id
1 'polypeptide(L)'
;NECLFKLFLPLKTSIKHVIQLIAERIEYSEEQIIIQKSSNSTLITNITTSTSSLHIGCEQKLRDLYPNLRITGTSPRKIIFKKLPFNYTELEHRRLFRLFVTNSRKKDEQREVQLYVRKSSTVAEFLVEIKQWMPAVCSENGSQQLRIIELISYNQINPPFRLRICPDESSMDEYTNCANHFYHLEEIIHD
;
A
#
# COMPACT_ATOMS: atom_id res chain seq x y z
N ASN A 1 -7.71 14.52 2.14
CA ASN A 1 -7.20 15.06 0.86
C ASN A 1 -6.67 16.47 1.06
N GLU A 2 -5.51 16.57 1.70
CA GLU A 2 -4.80 17.84 1.87
C GLU A 2 -3.96 18.12 0.61
N CYS A 3 -3.87 19.38 0.20
CA CYS A 3 -3.00 19.79 -0.90
C CYS A 3 -1.58 19.98 -0.35
N LEU A 4 -0.67 19.04 -0.66
CA LEU A 4 0.71 19.10 -0.18
C LEU A 4 1.47 20.29 -0.78
N PHE A 5 1.32 20.52 -2.08
CA PHE A 5 1.92 21.66 -2.79
C PHE A 5 1.27 21.85 -4.16
N LYS A 6 1.59 22.98 -4.79
CA LYS A 6 1.14 23.35 -6.15
C LYS A 6 2.34 23.41 -7.09
N LEU A 7 2.16 22.91 -8.31
CA LEU A 7 3.12 23.02 -9.40
C LEU A 7 2.45 23.74 -10.59
N PHE A 8 3.19 24.62 -11.25
CA PHE A 8 2.75 25.31 -12.46
C PHE A 8 3.47 24.71 -13.66
N LEU A 9 2.80 23.79 -14.37
CA LEU A 9 3.42 22.97 -15.41
C LEU A 9 2.66 23.09 -16.74
N PRO A 10 3.36 23.18 -17.88
CA PRO A 10 2.76 23.00 -19.18
C PRO A 10 2.10 21.62 -19.32
N LEU A 11 0.98 21.53 -20.05
CA LEU A 11 0.32 20.24 -20.31
C LEU A 11 1.18 19.26 -21.14
N LYS A 12 2.21 19.77 -21.83
CA LYS A 12 3.17 18.96 -22.59
C LYS A 12 4.25 18.30 -21.72
N THR A 13 4.32 18.63 -20.43
CA THR A 13 5.29 18.05 -19.49
C THR A 13 5.13 16.54 -19.39
N SER A 14 6.24 15.80 -19.44
CA SER A 14 6.23 14.34 -19.27
C SER A 14 5.91 13.94 -17.83
N ILE A 15 5.30 12.78 -17.65
CA ILE A 15 5.03 12.24 -16.32
C ILE A 15 6.31 11.97 -15.53
N LYS A 16 7.38 11.52 -16.20
CA LYS A 16 8.73 11.45 -15.63
C LYS A 16 9.14 12.76 -14.94
N HIS A 17 9.00 13.89 -15.63
CA HIS A 17 9.38 15.18 -15.06
C HIS A 17 8.45 15.62 -13.93
N VAL A 18 7.16 15.30 -14.00
CA VAL A 18 6.22 15.53 -12.88
C VAL A 18 6.66 14.76 -11.65
N ILE A 19 7.01 13.47 -11.79
CA ILE A 19 7.46 12.63 -10.67
C ILE A 19 8.76 13.15 -10.08
N GLN A 20 9.72 13.57 -10.93
CA GLN A 20 10.96 14.22 -10.49
C GLN A 20 10.71 15.45 -9.62
N LEU A 21 9.82 16.34 -10.05
CA LEU A 21 9.47 17.53 -9.28
C LEU A 21 8.75 17.20 -7.97
N ILE A 22 7.91 16.15 -7.96
CA ILE A 22 7.30 15.66 -6.72
C ILE A 22 8.41 15.14 -5.79
N ALA A 23 9.27 14.26 -6.30
CA ALA A 23 10.37 13.63 -5.58
C ALA A 23 11.28 14.64 -4.89
N GLU A 24 11.73 15.65 -5.63
CA GLU A 24 12.53 16.77 -5.11
C GLU A 24 11.79 17.51 -4.00
N ARG A 25 10.49 17.79 -4.19
CA ARG A 25 9.70 18.57 -3.24
C ARG A 25 9.41 17.85 -1.92
N ILE A 26 9.35 16.53 -1.93
CA ILE A 26 9.08 15.71 -0.74
C ILE A 26 10.32 14.99 -0.22
N GLU A 27 11.50 15.29 -0.78
CA GLU A 27 12.80 14.68 -0.46
C GLU A 27 12.71 13.14 -0.43
N TYR A 28 12.25 12.57 -1.54
CA TYR A 28 11.98 11.13 -1.64
C TYR A 28 12.44 10.57 -2.99
N SER A 29 12.76 9.28 -3.05
CA SER A 29 13.22 8.66 -4.30
C SER A 29 12.12 8.68 -5.37
N GLU A 30 12.47 9.11 -6.58
CA GLU A 30 11.56 9.16 -7.73
C GLU A 30 11.07 7.76 -8.16
N GLU A 31 11.90 6.73 -7.93
CA GLU A 31 11.55 5.33 -8.20
C GLU A 31 10.57 4.76 -7.17
N GLN A 32 10.39 5.44 -6.05
CA GLN A 32 9.48 5.06 -4.97
C GLN A 32 8.18 5.88 -4.99
N ILE A 33 7.89 6.57 -6.10
CA ILE A 33 6.69 7.39 -6.25
C ILE A 33 5.88 6.87 -7.42
N ILE A 34 4.58 6.68 -7.17
CA ILE A 34 3.60 6.41 -8.23
C ILE A 34 2.48 7.44 -8.20
N ILE A 35 2.02 7.86 -9.38
CA ILE A 35 0.86 8.72 -9.56
C ILE A 35 -0.38 7.85 -9.76
N GLN A 36 -1.45 8.13 -9.01
CA GLN A 36 -2.74 7.48 -9.18
C GLN A 36 -3.57 8.23 -10.24
N LYS A 37 -3.99 7.53 -11.29
CA LYS A 37 -4.92 8.07 -12.27
C LYS A 37 -6.29 8.24 -11.62
N SER A 38 -6.90 9.41 -11.79
CA SER A 38 -8.28 9.65 -11.36
C SER A 38 -9.23 8.83 -12.22
N SER A 39 -9.85 7.81 -11.64
CA SER A 39 -10.92 7.04 -12.27
C SER A 39 -12.21 7.86 -12.25
N ASN A 40 -12.43 8.70 -13.26
CA ASN A 40 -13.75 9.29 -13.49
C ASN A 40 -14.70 8.28 -14.15
N SER A 41 -14.80 7.06 -13.60
CA SER A 41 -15.77 6.05 -14.02
C SER A 41 -16.34 5.35 -12.79
N THR A 42 -17.63 5.54 -12.57
CA THR A 42 -18.46 4.99 -11.49
C THR A 42 -18.82 3.52 -11.74
N LEU A 43 -17.89 2.70 -12.24
CA LEU A 43 -18.14 1.28 -12.51
C LEU A 43 -16.97 0.37 -12.08
N ILE A 44 -17.16 -0.22 -10.90
CA ILE A 44 -16.99 -1.65 -10.57
C ILE A 44 -15.56 -2.26 -10.40
N THR A 45 -15.45 -2.96 -9.27
CA THR A 45 -14.61 -4.12 -8.88
C THR A 45 -13.13 -3.98 -8.55
N ASN A 46 -12.88 -4.32 -7.28
CA ASN A 46 -11.79 -5.14 -6.77
C ASN A 46 -11.08 -6.01 -7.83
N ILE A 47 -9.74 -6.05 -7.73
CA ILE A 47 -8.81 -6.96 -8.40
C ILE A 47 -8.42 -6.53 -9.83
N THR A 48 -7.36 -5.72 -9.93
CA THR A 48 -6.12 -6.04 -10.68
C THR A 48 -5.15 -4.86 -10.61
N THR A 49 -3.98 -5.15 -10.07
CA THR A 49 -2.78 -4.32 -10.03
C THR A 49 -2.22 -4.12 -11.45
N SER A 50 -2.34 -2.91 -12.04
CA SER A 50 -1.35 -2.32 -12.98
C SER A 50 -1.87 -1.15 -13.85
N THR A 51 -3.17 -1.02 -14.13
CA THR A 51 -3.64 -0.09 -15.18
C THR A 51 -3.91 1.35 -14.74
N SER A 52 -4.03 1.58 -13.43
CA SER A 52 -4.43 2.88 -12.85
C SER A 52 -3.30 3.70 -12.26
N SER A 53 -2.07 3.20 -12.21
CA SER A 53 -0.92 3.90 -11.61
C SER A 53 0.16 4.19 -12.63
N LEU A 54 0.82 5.33 -12.50
CA LEU A 54 1.91 5.76 -13.37
C LEU A 54 3.20 5.88 -12.56
N HIS A 55 4.29 5.45 -13.17
CA HIS A 55 5.63 5.47 -12.58
C HIS A 55 6.59 6.25 -13.49
N ILE A 56 7.82 6.44 -13.05
CA ILE A 56 8.81 7.27 -13.74
C ILE A 56 9.16 6.79 -15.15
N GLY A 57 9.17 5.47 -15.38
CA GLY A 57 9.33 4.85 -16.71
C GLY A 57 8.16 5.03 -17.69
N CYS A 58 7.14 5.83 -17.36
CA CYS A 58 6.00 6.05 -18.25
C CYS A 58 6.24 7.21 -19.24
N GLU A 59 6.00 6.95 -20.52
CA GLU A 59 6.13 7.92 -21.63
C GLU A 59 4.95 8.90 -21.77
N GLN A 60 3.96 8.82 -20.88
CA GLN A 60 2.78 9.71 -20.93
C GLN A 60 3.15 11.16 -20.58
N LYS A 61 2.28 12.08 -21.01
CA LYS A 61 2.36 13.52 -20.70
C LYS A 61 1.21 13.92 -19.78
N LEU A 62 1.37 15.05 -19.11
CA LEU A 62 0.37 15.59 -18.19
C LEU A 62 -1.01 15.77 -18.82
N ARG A 63 -1.06 16.18 -20.10
CA ARG A 63 -2.31 16.28 -20.87
C ARG A 63 -3.10 14.96 -20.92
N ASP A 64 -2.41 13.82 -20.93
CA ASP A 64 -3.01 12.51 -21.10
C ASP A 64 -3.75 12.06 -19.82
N LEU A 65 -3.45 12.68 -18.67
CA LEU A 65 -4.21 12.51 -17.42
C LEU A 65 -5.54 13.26 -17.40
N TYR A 66 -5.72 14.22 -18.30
CA TYR A 66 -6.86 15.12 -18.33
C TYR A 66 -7.50 15.15 -19.73
N PRO A 67 -8.04 14.04 -20.24
CA PRO A 67 -8.54 13.94 -21.62
C PRO A 67 -9.69 14.93 -21.92
N ASN A 68 -10.51 15.29 -20.92
CA ASN A 68 -11.66 16.18 -21.06
C ASN A 68 -11.36 17.63 -20.64
N LEU A 69 -10.27 18.21 -21.17
CA LEU A 69 -9.83 19.59 -20.86
C LEU A 69 -10.91 20.66 -21.09
N ARG A 70 -11.90 20.38 -21.93
CA ARG A 70 -12.96 21.31 -22.34
C ARG A 70 -14.17 21.34 -21.40
N ILE A 71 -14.34 20.35 -20.51
CA ILE A 71 -15.59 20.15 -19.76
C ILE A 71 -15.47 20.54 -18.27
N THR A 72 -14.26 20.60 -17.71
CA THR A 72 -14.09 20.93 -16.29
C THR A 72 -13.92 22.44 -16.11
N GLY A 73 -15.02 23.14 -15.84
CA GLY A 73 -15.00 24.50 -15.30
C GLY A 73 -14.18 24.59 -14.01
N THR A 74 -13.47 25.72 -13.84
CA THR A 74 -12.84 26.35 -12.64
C THR A 74 -12.20 25.50 -11.53
N SER A 75 -12.24 24.18 -11.59
CA SER A 75 -11.81 23.27 -10.55
C SER A 75 -10.30 23.02 -10.68
N PRO A 76 -9.56 23.08 -9.55
CA PRO A 76 -8.13 22.86 -9.56
C PRO A 76 -7.84 21.41 -9.97
N ARG A 77 -6.94 21.24 -10.93
CA ARG A 77 -6.44 19.93 -11.35
C ARG A 77 -5.60 19.34 -10.23
N LYS A 78 -5.94 18.13 -9.82
CA LYS A 78 -5.24 17.41 -8.75
C LYS A 78 -4.52 16.21 -9.34
N ILE A 79 -3.32 15.96 -8.84
CA ILE A 79 -2.58 14.72 -9.02
C ILE A 79 -2.50 14.10 -7.63
N ILE A 80 -2.93 12.84 -7.53
CA ILE A 80 -2.77 12.06 -6.31
C ILE A 80 -1.58 11.14 -6.54
N PHE A 81 -0.67 11.05 -5.59
CA PHE A 81 0.48 10.15 -5.65
C PHE A 81 0.58 9.34 -4.36
N LYS A 82 1.28 8.22 -4.44
CA LYS A 82 1.58 7.33 -3.31
C LYS A 82 3.10 7.16 -3.20
N LYS A 83 3.61 7.29 -1.97
CA LYS A 83 4.97 6.85 -1.62
C LYS A 83 4.97 5.34 -1.45
N LEU A 84 5.89 4.66 -2.11
CA LEU A 84 6.16 3.24 -1.96
C LEU A 84 7.38 3.06 -1.07
N PRO A 85 7.40 2.09 -0.16
CA PRO A 85 8.60 1.82 0.61
C PRO A 85 9.68 1.03 -0.15
N PHE A 86 9.48 0.79 -1.46
CA PHE A 86 10.32 -0.01 -2.35
C PHE A 86 10.22 0.56 -3.80
N ASN A 87 11.07 0.10 -4.71
CA ASN A 87 11.10 0.60 -6.10
C ASN A 87 9.87 0.13 -6.89
N TYR A 88 9.25 1.00 -7.68
CA TYR A 88 8.09 0.66 -8.52
C TYR A 88 8.30 -0.56 -9.41
N THR A 89 9.53 -0.88 -9.83
CA THR A 89 9.83 -2.08 -10.65
C THR A 89 9.47 -3.38 -9.94
N GLU A 90 9.42 -3.37 -8.62
CA GLU A 90 9.04 -4.53 -7.82
C GLU A 90 7.52 -4.76 -7.77
N LEU A 91 6.71 -3.82 -8.27
CA LEU A 91 5.24 -3.93 -8.21
C LEU A 91 4.71 -5.18 -8.94
N GLU A 92 5.38 -5.67 -9.97
CA GLU A 92 4.98 -6.89 -10.71
C GLU A 92 5.17 -8.17 -9.86
N HIS A 93 6.20 -8.16 -9.01
CA HIS A 93 6.57 -9.24 -8.12
C HIS A 93 5.89 -9.16 -6.76
N ARG A 94 5.16 -8.07 -6.51
CA ARG A 94 4.45 -7.82 -5.26
C ARG A 94 2.94 -7.91 -5.46
N ARG A 95 2.22 -8.25 -4.40
CA ARG A 95 0.76 -8.18 -4.34
C ARG A 95 0.33 -7.42 -3.11
N LEU A 96 -0.86 -6.82 -3.18
CA LEU A 96 -1.45 -6.20 -2.01
C LEU A 96 -1.90 -7.28 -1.03
N PHE A 97 -1.51 -7.13 0.23
CA PHE A 97 -1.87 -7.99 1.34
C PHE A 97 -2.46 -7.13 2.45
N ARG A 98 -3.70 -7.46 2.83
CA ARG A 98 -4.51 -6.70 3.77
C ARG A 98 -4.44 -7.38 5.12
N LEU A 99 -4.10 -6.63 6.16
CA LEU A 99 -3.99 -7.12 7.52
C LEU A 99 -4.44 -6.05 8.51
N PHE A 100 -4.73 -6.48 9.73
CA PHE A 100 -4.98 -5.61 10.86
C PHE A 100 -3.70 -5.49 11.68
N VAL A 101 -3.36 -4.28 12.08
CA VAL A 101 -2.21 -3.99 12.94
C VAL A 101 -2.74 -3.47 14.27
N THR A 102 -2.28 -4.05 15.39
CA THR A 102 -2.51 -3.46 16.71
C THR A 102 -1.49 -2.36 16.97
N ASN A 103 -1.95 -1.20 17.43
CA ASN A 103 -1.06 -0.11 17.81
C ASN A 103 -0.38 -0.43 19.15
N SER A 104 0.95 -0.45 19.16
CA SER A 104 1.78 -0.66 20.37
C SER A 104 1.40 0.27 21.53
N ARG A 105 1.00 1.51 21.23
CA ARG A 105 0.63 2.53 22.24
C ARG A 105 -0.84 2.49 22.64
N LYS A 106 -1.69 1.83 21.86
CA LYS A 106 -3.15 1.78 22.06
C LYS A 106 -3.68 0.40 21.71
N LYS A 107 -3.57 -0.52 22.66
CA LYS A 107 -3.83 -1.96 22.47
C LYS A 107 -5.25 -2.28 21.97
N ASP A 108 -6.23 -1.42 22.25
CA ASP A 108 -7.62 -1.62 21.81
C ASP A 108 -7.90 -1.04 20.40
N GLU A 109 -6.96 -0.31 19.81
CA GLU A 109 -7.08 0.24 18.46
C GLU A 109 -6.40 -0.67 17.45
N GLN A 110 -7.21 -1.41 16.69
CA GLN A 110 -6.79 -2.11 15.49
C GLN A 110 -7.01 -1.24 14.25
N ARG A 111 -6.00 -1.19 13.37
CA ARG A 111 -6.10 -0.49 12.09
C ARG A 111 -5.92 -1.47 10.95
N GLU A 112 -6.84 -1.44 9.98
CA GLU A 112 -6.66 -2.13 8.70
C GLU A 112 -5.60 -1.40 7.86
N VAL A 113 -4.62 -2.16 7.37
CA VAL A 113 -3.53 -1.68 6.53
C VAL A 113 -3.40 -2.60 5.32
N GLN A 114 -3.07 -1.99 4.18
CA GLN A 114 -2.78 -2.72 2.96
C GLN A 114 -1.30 -2.54 2.60
N LEU A 115 -0.54 -3.62 2.70
CA LEU A 115 0.90 -3.67 2.45
C LEU A 115 1.19 -4.40 1.14
N TYR A 116 2.39 -4.23 0.60
CA TYR A 116 2.83 -4.96 -0.57
C TYR A 116 3.74 -6.10 -0.14
N VAL A 117 3.30 -7.33 -0.33
CA VAL A 117 4.12 -8.52 -0.03
C VAL A 117 4.74 -9.04 -1.33
N ARG A 118 6.01 -9.48 -1.27
CA ARG A 118 6.63 -10.22 -2.38
C ARG A 118 5.98 -11.58 -2.48
N LYS A 119 5.56 -11.99 -3.70
CA LYS A 119 4.90 -13.29 -3.89
C LYS A 119 5.81 -14.46 -3.50
N SER A 120 7.11 -14.31 -3.68
CA SER A 120 8.12 -15.34 -3.41
C SER A 120 8.71 -15.29 -1.99
N SER A 121 8.34 -14.33 -1.14
CA SER A 121 8.94 -14.22 0.20
C SER A 121 8.31 -15.19 1.19
N THR A 122 9.07 -15.58 2.20
CA THR A 122 8.57 -16.24 3.40
C THR A 122 7.89 -15.25 4.36
N VAL A 123 7.16 -15.75 5.35
CA VAL A 123 6.59 -14.93 6.45
C VAL A 123 7.70 -14.18 7.19
N ALA A 124 8.81 -14.85 7.51
CA ALA A 124 9.94 -14.23 8.21
C ALA A 124 10.52 -13.02 7.44
N GLU A 125 10.76 -13.19 6.14
CA GLU A 125 11.27 -12.10 5.29
C GLU A 125 10.28 -10.93 5.21
N PHE A 126 8.98 -11.23 5.10
CA PHE A 126 7.94 -10.20 5.08
C PHE A 126 7.87 -9.44 6.41
N LEU A 127 7.99 -10.12 7.55
CA LEU A 127 8.01 -9.48 8.87
C LEU A 127 9.22 -8.56 9.06
N VAL A 128 10.39 -8.93 8.53
CA VAL A 128 11.58 -8.06 8.52
C VAL A 128 11.33 -6.81 7.67
N GLU A 129 10.75 -6.95 6.48
CA GLU A 129 10.37 -5.80 5.63
C GLU A 129 9.38 -4.87 6.33
N ILE A 130 8.36 -5.42 6.98
CA ILE A 130 7.35 -4.59 7.68
C ILE A 130 7.99 -3.75 8.79
N LYS A 131 8.92 -4.30 9.57
CA LYS A 131 9.61 -3.54 10.62
C LYS A 131 10.36 -2.34 10.04
N GLN A 132 10.94 -2.47 8.86
CA GLN A 132 11.64 -1.36 8.19
C GLN A 132 10.64 -0.29 7.71
N TRP A 133 9.50 -0.71 7.16
CA TRP A 133 8.50 0.22 6.61
C TRP A 133 7.64 0.90 7.67
N MET A 134 7.40 0.18 8.76
CA MET A 134 6.49 0.57 9.84
C MET A 134 7.14 0.32 11.21
N PRO A 135 8.26 0.99 11.55
CA PRO A 135 8.99 0.72 12.80
C PRO A 135 8.12 0.92 14.06
N ALA A 136 7.10 1.78 13.99
CA ALA A 136 6.16 2.02 15.08
C ALA A 136 5.23 0.83 15.42
N VAL A 137 5.25 -0.25 14.62
CA VAL A 137 4.52 -1.49 14.93
C VAL A 137 5.07 -2.18 16.16
N CYS A 138 6.38 -2.08 16.40
CA CYS A 138 7.03 -2.54 17.62
C CYS A 138 7.04 -1.41 18.66
N SER A 139 6.88 -1.79 19.92
CA SER A 139 7.01 -0.88 21.06
C SER A 139 8.49 -0.59 21.31
N GLU A 140 8.85 0.60 21.76
CA GLU A 140 10.28 0.95 22.01
C GLU A 140 10.98 -0.01 22.99
N ASN A 141 10.24 -0.51 23.99
CA ASN A 141 10.73 -1.47 24.99
C ASN A 141 10.09 -2.87 24.83
N GLY A 142 9.52 -3.16 23.66
CA GLY A 142 8.90 -4.46 23.37
C GLY A 142 9.92 -5.51 22.90
N SER A 143 9.43 -6.71 22.59
CA SER A 143 10.27 -7.84 22.13
C SER A 143 11.01 -7.57 20.81
N GLN A 144 10.54 -6.58 20.03
CA GLN A 144 10.94 -6.39 18.64
C GLN A 144 10.68 -7.61 17.75
N GLN A 145 9.88 -8.58 18.19
CA GLN A 145 9.51 -9.77 17.42
C GLN A 145 8.07 -9.62 16.97
N LEU A 146 7.81 -9.83 15.68
CA LEU A 146 6.47 -9.76 15.11
C LEU A 146 5.99 -11.16 14.77
N ARG A 147 4.67 -11.34 14.73
CA ARG A 147 4.04 -12.54 14.18
C ARG A 147 2.80 -12.17 13.39
N ILE A 148 2.42 -13.06 12.47
CA ILE A 148 1.12 -12.99 11.79
C ILE A 148 0.22 -14.07 12.36
N ILE A 149 -0.99 -13.67 12.74
CA ILE A 149 -2.06 -14.57 13.16
C ILE A 149 -3.11 -14.58 12.06
N GLU A 150 -3.39 -15.76 11.53
CA GLU A 150 -4.53 -16.03 10.66
C GLU A 150 -5.76 -16.35 11.51
N LEU A 151 -6.84 -15.62 11.26
CA LEU A 151 -8.17 -15.87 11.80
C LEU A 151 -9.07 -16.37 10.68
N ILE A 152 -9.55 -17.61 10.83
CA ILE A 152 -10.43 -18.25 9.84
C ILE A 152 -11.86 -18.29 10.38
N SER A 153 -12.79 -17.69 9.65
CA SER A 153 -14.22 -17.66 9.99
C SER A 153 -15.00 -18.69 9.17
N TYR A 154 -15.60 -19.68 9.81
CA TYR A 154 -16.40 -20.69 9.11
C TYR A 154 -17.83 -20.22 8.80
N ASN A 155 -18.37 -19.27 9.57
CA ASN A 155 -19.64 -18.61 9.35
C ASN A 155 -19.49 -17.11 9.60
N GLN A 156 -20.00 -16.24 8.71
CA GLN A 156 -19.87 -14.78 8.84
C GLN A 156 -20.65 -14.18 10.03
N ILE A 157 -21.53 -14.99 10.65
CA ILE A 157 -22.55 -14.50 11.58
C ILE A 157 -22.20 -14.76 13.06
N ASN A 158 -21.42 -15.79 13.40
CA ASN A 158 -21.01 -16.08 14.78
C ASN A 158 -19.73 -16.94 14.88
N PRO A 159 -18.91 -16.76 15.95
CA PRO A 159 -17.77 -17.61 16.26
C PRO A 159 -18.16 -19.10 16.39
N PRO A 160 -17.23 -20.04 16.13
CA PRO A 160 -15.81 -19.91 16.42
C PRO A 160 -14.93 -19.49 15.23
N PHE A 161 -14.04 -18.52 15.49
CA PHE A 161 -12.86 -18.32 14.65
C PHE A 161 -11.81 -19.37 15.02
N ARG A 162 -11.15 -19.93 14.01
CA ARG A 162 -9.92 -20.69 14.24
C ARG A 162 -8.73 -19.74 14.14
N LEU A 163 -7.95 -19.67 15.22
CA LEU A 163 -6.69 -18.94 15.26
C LEU A 163 -5.55 -19.86 14.84
N ARG A 164 -4.68 -19.38 13.96
CA ARG A 164 -3.45 -20.06 13.54
C ARG A 164 -2.31 -19.04 13.49
N ILE A 165 -1.19 -19.34 14.14
CA ILE A 165 0.04 -18.57 13.94
C ILE A 165 0.64 -19.00 12.60
N CYS A 166 0.93 -18.04 11.73
CA CYS A 166 1.61 -18.30 10.46
C CYS A 166 3.09 -18.64 10.74
N PRO A 167 3.57 -19.84 10.35
CA PRO A 167 4.98 -20.21 10.54
C PRO A 167 5.90 -19.31 9.73
N ASP A 168 7.10 -19.07 10.25
CA ASP A 168 8.11 -18.19 9.66
C ASP A 168 8.58 -18.67 8.29
N GLU A 169 8.69 -19.99 8.11
CA GLU A 169 9.13 -20.66 6.89
C GLU A 169 8.05 -20.75 5.79
N SER A 170 6.79 -20.49 6.12
CA SER A 170 5.68 -20.58 5.16
C SER A 170 5.81 -19.51 4.08
N SER A 171 5.41 -19.86 2.86
CA SER A 171 5.41 -18.91 1.74
C SER A 171 4.30 -17.88 1.92
N MET A 172 4.60 -16.61 1.67
CA MET A 172 3.56 -15.58 1.66
C MET A 172 2.52 -15.81 0.57
N ASP A 173 2.82 -16.56 -0.50
CA ASP A 173 1.84 -16.88 -1.54
C ASP A 173 0.68 -17.74 -1.03
N GLU A 174 0.88 -18.51 0.04
CA GLU A 174 -0.15 -19.34 0.67
C GLU A 174 -1.25 -18.50 1.33
N TYR A 175 -0.94 -17.26 1.74
CA TYR A 175 -1.84 -16.40 2.51
C TYR A 175 -2.58 -15.39 1.64
N THR A 176 -3.72 -15.79 1.10
CA THR A 176 -4.54 -14.87 0.28
C THR A 176 -5.71 -14.30 1.08
N ASN A 177 -5.96 -13.00 0.92
CA ASN A 177 -7.13 -12.35 1.50
C ASN A 177 -8.42 -12.86 0.83
N CYS A 178 -9.02 -13.87 1.45
CA CYS A 178 -10.34 -14.39 1.09
C CYS A 178 -11.41 -13.85 2.05
N ALA A 179 -12.69 -13.98 1.70
CA ALA A 179 -13.80 -13.42 2.49
C ALA A 179 -13.83 -13.89 3.96
N ASN A 180 -13.27 -15.06 4.23
CA ASN A 180 -13.28 -15.73 5.53
C ASN A 180 -11.92 -15.77 6.22
N HIS A 181 -10.88 -15.20 5.60
CA HIS A 181 -9.51 -15.19 6.14
C HIS A 181 -9.11 -13.76 6.50
N PHE A 182 -8.79 -13.56 7.76
CA PHE A 182 -8.32 -12.29 8.30
C PHE A 182 -6.92 -12.48 8.86
N TYR A 183 -6.04 -11.50 8.64
CA TYR A 183 -4.66 -11.57 9.09
C TYR A 183 -4.41 -10.44 10.09
N HIS A 184 -3.81 -10.78 11.21
CA HIS A 184 -3.45 -9.84 12.26
C HIS A 184 -1.94 -9.83 12.45
N LEU A 185 -1.34 -8.65 12.42
CA LEU A 185 0.06 -8.41 12.70
C LEU A 185 0.19 -7.80 14.09
N GLU A 186 0.99 -8.44 14.94
CA GLU A 186 1.26 -7.96 16.29
C GLU A 186 2.69 -8.24 16.73
N GLU A 187 3.13 -7.48 17.74
CA GLU A 187 4.36 -7.74 18.48
C GLU A 187 4.14 -8.87 19.50
N ILE A 188 5.07 -9.81 19.54
CA ILE A 188 5.08 -10.91 20.51
C ILE A 188 5.37 -10.31 21.88
N ILE A 189 4.50 -10.53 22.86
CA ILE A 189 4.72 -10.09 24.22
C ILE A 189 5.57 -11.15 24.94
N HIS A 190 6.63 -10.74 25.63
CA HIS A 190 7.34 -11.62 26.56
C HIS A 190 6.53 -11.67 27.86
N ASP A 191 6.22 -12.88 28.32
CA ASP A 191 5.65 -13.14 29.65
C ASP A 191 6.71 -12.98 30.76
#